data_AF-A0A7S2KWT5-F1
#
_entry.id   AF-A0A7S2KWT5-F1
#
_cell.length_a   1.000
_cell.length_b   1.000
_cell.length_c   1.000
_cell.angle_alpha   90.00
_cell.angle_beta   90.00
_cell.angle_gamma   90.00
#
_symmetry.space_group_name_H-M   'P 1'
#
loop_
_entity.id
_entity.type
_entity.pdbx_description
1 polymer ?
#
loop_
_entity_poly.entity_id
_entity_poly.type
_entity_poly.pdbx_seq_one_letter_code
_entity_poly.pdbx_strand_id
1 'polypeptide(L)'
;LSTKKKISCPGELYECIAVDCFASNARFTDIAARVKLPDVSFDDGDSPKTWQSPDIFIASLAIPTEAPRFGQSTDDGPGVTVVGYFKMKEETRAILRRVTAPGYDPSSDESESDVDVQKRTVNGVRLWEQYCIQAPSDPTFQARFKLIPSANLEELGCPAYISKYNGKPVLIKRNQVTGFFTEYPYLNAMSFEISFHPFPYLFKQAMAYLKDYFDSTVGTFGFVIEGRNDDELPEVMIGAMKLCYPGPSLICRGEDFFSGSCPKSCAVKKMD
;
A
#
# COMPACT_ATOMS: atom_id res chain seq x y z
N LEU A 1 16.10 13.13 13.94
CA LEU A 1 16.89 11.94 13.50
C LEU A 1 18.09 11.60 14.39
N SER A 2 18.49 12.48 15.32
CA SER A 2 19.76 12.40 16.07
C SER A 2 19.88 11.20 17.02
N THR A 3 18.76 10.71 17.58
CA THR A 3 18.78 9.66 18.61
C THR A 3 18.85 8.24 18.04
N LYS A 4 18.47 8.03 16.77
CA LYS A 4 18.33 6.71 16.11
C LYS A 4 17.51 5.68 16.91
N LYS A 5 16.69 6.13 17.87
CA LYS A 5 15.89 5.27 18.74
C LYS A 5 14.77 4.65 17.90
N LYS A 6 14.73 3.32 17.85
CA LYS A 6 13.60 2.60 17.26
C LYS A 6 12.42 2.64 18.23
N ILE A 7 11.28 3.07 17.73
CA ILE A 7 10.01 3.07 18.47
C ILE A 7 8.93 2.40 17.62
N SER A 8 7.92 1.86 18.29
CA SER A 8 6.81 1.20 17.62
C SER A 8 5.97 2.22 16.84
N CYS A 9 5.43 1.80 15.70
CA CYS A 9 4.46 2.59 14.95
C CYS A 9 3.21 2.83 15.82
N PRO A 10 2.69 4.07 15.92
CA PRO A 10 1.55 4.39 16.79
C PRO A 10 0.22 3.82 16.28
N GLY A 11 0.13 3.45 15.01
CA GLY A 11 -1.09 2.91 14.42
C GLY A 11 -1.04 2.89 12.89
N GLU A 12 -2.22 2.85 12.29
CA GLU A 12 -2.42 2.86 10.84
C GLU A 12 -3.54 3.85 10.48
N LEU A 13 -3.42 4.54 9.35
CA LEU A 13 -4.33 5.60 8.92
C LEU A 13 -5.59 5.07 8.21
N TYR A 14 -5.46 3.91 7.57
CA TYR A 14 -6.51 3.21 6.86
C TYR A 14 -6.59 1.77 7.37
N GLU A 15 -7.80 1.22 7.38
CA GLU A 15 -8.05 -0.19 7.61
C GLU A 15 -8.15 -0.95 6.28
N CYS A 16 -7.54 -2.14 6.21
CA CYS A 16 -7.70 -3.01 5.05
C CYS A 16 -9.08 -3.69 5.10
N ILE A 17 -9.89 -3.44 4.08
CA ILE A 17 -11.28 -3.94 4.02
C ILE A 17 -11.46 -5.09 3.05
N ALA A 18 -10.55 -5.24 2.09
CA ALA A 18 -10.55 -6.36 1.16
C ALA A 18 -9.14 -6.59 0.60
N VAL A 19 -8.86 -7.84 0.24
CA VAL A 19 -7.65 -8.24 -0.48
C VAL A 19 -8.04 -9.19 -1.60
N ASP A 20 -7.58 -8.87 -2.81
CA ASP A 20 -7.75 -9.71 -4.00
C ASP A 20 -6.40 -10.22 -4.50
N CYS A 21 -6.42 -11.37 -5.16
CA CYS A 21 -5.23 -12.01 -5.71
C CYS A 21 -5.54 -12.72 -7.03
N PHE A 22 -4.84 -12.36 -8.09
CA PHE A 22 -5.03 -12.94 -9.41
C PHE A 22 -3.69 -13.20 -10.13
N ALA A 23 -3.65 -14.22 -10.97
CA ALA A 23 -2.55 -14.52 -11.87
C ALA A 23 -2.83 -13.98 -13.27
N SER A 24 -1.81 -13.46 -13.93
CA SER A 24 -1.90 -12.96 -15.29
C SER A 24 -0.58 -13.13 -16.05
N ASN A 25 -0.64 -13.08 -17.38
CA ASN A 25 0.54 -13.15 -18.25
C ASN A 25 1.24 -11.80 -18.44
N ALA A 26 0.62 -10.71 -17.99
CA ALA A 26 1.12 -9.35 -18.00
C ALA A 26 0.50 -8.56 -16.85
N ARG A 27 1.13 -7.45 -16.45
CA ARG A 27 0.61 -6.55 -15.43
C ARG A 27 -0.67 -5.87 -15.90
N PHE A 28 -1.69 -5.86 -15.05
CA PHE A 28 -2.83 -4.96 -15.20
C PHE A 28 -2.50 -3.61 -14.57
N THR A 29 -2.80 -2.54 -15.30
CA THR A 29 -2.62 -1.16 -14.85
C THR A 29 -3.98 -0.53 -14.58
N ASP A 30 -4.00 0.55 -13.82
CA ASP A 30 -5.21 1.34 -13.57
C ASP A 30 -6.29 0.50 -12.85
N ILE A 31 -5.87 -0.20 -11.77
CA ILE A 31 -6.74 -1.16 -11.07
C ILE A 31 -7.98 -0.47 -10.49
N ALA A 32 -7.83 0.74 -9.96
CA ALA A 32 -8.93 1.49 -9.36
C ALA A 32 -10.08 1.77 -10.35
N ALA A 33 -9.76 2.04 -11.62
CA ALA A 33 -10.77 2.28 -12.65
C ALA A 33 -11.46 0.99 -13.13
N ARG A 34 -10.84 -0.18 -12.92
CA ARG A 34 -11.32 -1.48 -13.44
C ARG A 34 -12.18 -2.27 -12.45
N VAL A 35 -12.31 -1.79 -11.22
CA VAL A 35 -13.00 -2.51 -10.14
C VAL A 35 -14.13 -1.68 -9.55
N LYS A 36 -15.08 -2.35 -8.90
CA LYS A 36 -16.05 -1.66 -8.06
C LYS A 36 -15.42 -1.40 -6.71
N LEU A 37 -15.20 -0.15 -6.40
CA LEU A 37 -14.76 0.22 -5.08
C LEU A 37 -15.90 0.05 -4.08
N PRO A 38 -15.57 -0.35 -2.83
CA PRO A 38 -16.55 -0.44 -1.77
C PRO A 38 -17.21 0.92 -1.55
N ASP A 39 -18.51 0.92 -1.24
CA ASP A 39 -19.22 2.14 -0.91
C ASP A 39 -18.77 2.61 0.47
N VAL A 40 -18.04 3.73 0.51
CA VAL A 40 -17.48 4.31 1.72
C VAL A 40 -18.12 5.67 1.91
N SER A 41 -19.03 5.76 2.88
CA SER A 41 -19.64 7.00 3.31
C SER A 41 -19.19 7.36 4.72
N PHE A 42 -18.92 8.64 4.95
CA PHE A 42 -18.67 9.21 6.27
C PHE A 42 -19.77 10.22 6.59
N ASP A 43 -20.14 10.34 7.87
CA ASP A 43 -20.99 11.43 8.33
C ASP A 43 -20.11 12.67 8.57
N ASP A 44 -20.07 13.55 7.58
CA ASP A 44 -19.35 14.82 7.64
C ASP A 44 -20.22 15.99 8.13
N GLY A 45 -21.50 15.73 8.44
CA GLY A 45 -22.50 16.78 8.61
C GLY A 45 -22.55 17.72 7.40
N ASP A 46 -22.76 19.01 7.66
CA ASP A 46 -22.81 20.05 6.60
C ASP A 46 -21.43 20.62 6.22
N SER A 47 -20.34 20.12 6.84
CA SER A 47 -19.01 20.69 6.61
C SER A 47 -18.34 20.07 5.39
N PRO A 48 -17.91 20.87 4.39
CA PRO A 48 -17.20 20.32 3.24
C PRO A 48 -15.85 19.73 3.66
N LYS A 49 -15.41 18.69 2.94
CA LYS A 49 -14.08 18.10 3.06
C LYS A 49 -13.00 19.17 2.79
N THR A 50 -12.10 19.38 3.76
CA THR A 50 -11.02 20.39 3.70
C THR A 50 -9.63 19.81 3.42
N TRP A 51 -9.53 18.49 3.17
CA TRP A 51 -8.28 17.77 2.93
C TRP A 51 -8.30 17.04 1.58
N GLN A 52 -7.12 16.72 1.05
CA GLN A 52 -6.93 16.02 -0.22
C GLN A 52 -6.81 14.50 -0.06
N SER A 53 -6.38 14.02 1.10
CA SER A 53 -6.23 12.59 1.36
C SER A 53 -7.51 11.81 0.99
N PRO A 54 -7.40 10.73 0.21
CA PRO A 54 -8.55 10.01 -0.37
C PRO A 54 -9.23 9.15 0.67
N ASP A 55 -10.54 8.95 0.56
CA ASP A 55 -11.28 8.09 1.49
C ASP A 55 -10.99 6.60 1.25
N ILE A 56 -10.61 6.26 0.01
CA ILE A 56 -10.19 4.93 -0.42
C ILE A 56 -8.73 4.97 -0.88
N PHE A 57 -7.90 4.13 -0.29
CA PHE A 57 -6.53 3.89 -0.73
C PHE A 57 -6.43 2.48 -1.32
N ILE A 58 -5.73 2.34 -2.44
CA ILE A 58 -5.56 1.07 -3.14
C ILE A 58 -4.07 0.84 -3.34
N ALA A 59 -3.59 -0.33 -2.96
CA ALA A 59 -2.21 -0.72 -3.22
C ALA A 59 -2.17 -2.05 -3.95
N SER A 60 -1.43 -2.13 -5.05
CA SER A 60 -1.27 -3.37 -5.80
C SER A 60 0.18 -3.76 -5.96
N LEU A 61 0.46 -5.06 -5.85
CA LEU A 61 1.80 -5.63 -5.99
C LEU A 61 1.80 -6.61 -7.16
N ALA A 62 2.40 -6.25 -8.29
CA ALA A 62 2.63 -7.16 -9.41
C ALA A 62 3.94 -7.93 -9.18
N ILE A 63 3.82 -9.20 -8.81
CA ILE A 63 4.91 -10.08 -8.38
C ILE A 63 5.24 -11.06 -9.51
N PRO A 64 6.47 -11.03 -10.08
CA PRO A 64 6.88 -12.00 -11.08
C PRO A 64 6.98 -13.39 -10.45
N THR A 65 6.45 -14.41 -11.14
CA THR A 65 6.55 -15.80 -10.68
C THR A 65 7.46 -16.66 -11.55
N GLU A 66 8.01 -16.09 -12.62
CA GLU A 66 9.00 -16.77 -13.46
C GLU A 66 10.42 -16.35 -13.11
N ALA A 67 11.32 -17.33 -13.15
CA ALA A 67 12.74 -17.04 -13.10
C ALA A 67 13.14 -16.21 -14.33
N PRO A 68 14.00 -15.20 -14.16
CA PRO A 68 14.42 -14.34 -15.26
C PRO A 68 15.25 -15.13 -16.28
N ARG A 69 14.97 -14.92 -17.57
CA ARG A 69 15.72 -15.52 -18.68
C ARG A 69 16.73 -14.51 -19.23
N PHE A 70 17.94 -14.96 -19.54
CA PHE A 70 18.95 -14.10 -20.16
C PHE A 70 18.46 -13.57 -21.52
N GLY A 71 18.64 -12.27 -21.77
CA GLY A 71 18.35 -11.63 -23.07
C GLY A 71 16.89 -11.25 -23.33
N GLN A 72 15.98 -11.40 -22.36
CA GLN A 72 14.59 -10.94 -22.47
C GLN A 72 14.33 -9.68 -21.63
N SER A 73 13.39 -8.84 -22.07
CA SER A 73 12.88 -7.74 -21.25
C SER A 73 12.32 -8.29 -19.95
N THR A 74 12.54 -7.57 -18.86
CA THR A 74 12.05 -7.97 -17.54
C THR A 74 11.15 -6.92 -16.92
N ASP A 75 10.62 -5.99 -17.70
CA ASP A 75 9.81 -4.90 -17.13
C ASP A 75 8.33 -5.28 -16.94
N ASP A 76 7.89 -6.35 -17.59
CA ASP A 76 6.55 -6.94 -17.48
C ASP A 76 6.60 -8.46 -17.76
N GLY A 77 5.54 -9.19 -17.44
CA GLY A 77 5.40 -10.60 -17.78
C GLY A 77 4.49 -11.39 -16.83
N PRO A 78 4.59 -12.73 -16.84
CA PRO A 78 3.74 -13.58 -16.02
C PRO A 78 4.00 -13.43 -14.52
N GLY A 79 2.92 -13.38 -13.76
CA GLY A 79 2.99 -13.08 -12.35
C GLY A 79 1.68 -13.27 -11.61
N VAL A 80 1.73 -12.93 -10.33
CA VAL A 80 0.56 -12.78 -9.46
C VAL A 80 0.48 -11.33 -9.03
N THR A 81 -0.72 -10.77 -9.10
CA THR A 81 -1.03 -9.45 -8.57
C THR A 81 -1.86 -9.59 -7.31
N VAL A 82 -1.38 -8.96 -6.24
CA VAL A 82 -2.11 -8.82 -4.97
C VAL A 82 -2.62 -7.39 -4.88
N VAL A 83 -3.90 -7.20 -4.60
CA VAL A 83 -4.52 -5.87 -4.47
C VAL A 83 -5.13 -5.74 -3.08
N GLY A 84 -4.73 -4.71 -2.35
CA GLY A 84 -5.34 -4.32 -1.09
C GLY A 84 -6.23 -3.09 -1.28
N TYR A 85 -7.43 -3.14 -0.71
CA TYR A 85 -8.37 -2.04 -0.65
C TYR A 85 -8.47 -1.56 0.79
N PHE A 86 -8.33 -0.26 0.97
CA PHE A 86 -8.21 0.34 2.29
C PHE A 86 -9.20 1.50 2.45
N LYS A 87 -9.91 1.52 3.58
CA LYS A 87 -10.82 2.60 3.97
C LYS A 87 -10.15 3.48 5.02
N MET A 88 -10.25 4.80 4.87
CA MET A 88 -9.75 5.74 5.88
C MET A 88 -10.44 5.51 7.22
N LYS A 89 -9.69 5.51 8.32
CA LYS A 89 -10.29 5.40 9.66
C LYS A 89 -11.00 6.70 10.05
N GLU A 90 -12.08 6.58 10.83
CA GLU A 90 -12.79 7.73 11.43
C GLU A 90 -11.84 8.63 12.22
N GLU A 91 -10.91 8.05 12.98
CA GLU A 91 -9.89 8.80 13.74
C GLU A 91 -8.99 9.63 12.81
N THR A 92 -8.52 9.04 11.71
CA THR A 92 -7.73 9.76 10.70
C THR A 92 -8.53 10.91 10.08
N ARG A 93 -9.80 10.66 9.77
CA ARG A 93 -10.70 11.70 9.24
C ARG A 93 -10.94 12.83 10.23
N ALA A 94 -11.16 12.51 11.50
CA ALA A 94 -11.35 13.49 12.57
C ALA A 94 -10.10 14.37 12.76
N ILE A 95 -8.91 13.78 12.68
CA ILE A 95 -7.65 14.54 12.70
C ILE A 95 -7.55 15.44 11.48
N LEU A 96 -7.79 14.93 10.26
CA LEU A 96 -7.75 15.71 9.02
C LEU A 96 -8.71 16.90 9.08
N ARG A 97 -9.96 16.68 9.49
CA ARG A 97 -10.97 17.73 9.65
C ARG A 97 -10.50 18.83 10.59
N ARG A 98 -9.85 18.47 11.70
CA ARG A 98 -9.29 19.45 12.65
C ARG A 98 -8.09 20.19 12.09
N VAL A 99 -7.08 19.48 11.57
CA VAL A 99 -5.79 20.10 11.18
C VAL A 99 -5.82 20.81 9.83
N THR A 100 -6.88 20.61 9.03
CA THR A 100 -7.10 21.31 7.76
C THR A 100 -8.23 22.33 7.81
N ALA A 101 -8.86 22.52 8.99
CA ALA A 101 -9.91 23.51 9.17
C ALA A 101 -9.39 24.94 8.92
N PRO A 102 -10.22 25.83 8.34
CA PRO A 102 -9.89 27.25 8.23
C PRO A 102 -9.59 27.86 9.62
N GLY A 103 -8.45 28.54 9.75
CA GLY A 103 -8.04 29.17 11.01
C GLY A 103 -7.42 28.21 12.03
N TYR A 104 -7.13 26.95 11.64
CA TYR A 104 -6.40 26.02 12.49
C TYR A 104 -5.01 26.56 12.84
N ASP A 105 -4.69 26.57 14.14
CA ASP A 105 -3.38 26.95 14.68
C ASP A 105 -2.69 25.72 15.29
N PRO A 106 -1.60 25.20 14.71
CA PRO A 106 -0.86 24.07 15.26
C PRO A 106 -0.36 24.27 16.70
N SER A 107 -0.18 25.51 17.16
CA SER A 107 0.24 25.81 18.53
C SER A 107 -0.86 25.58 19.57
N SER A 108 -2.12 25.53 19.13
CA SER A 108 -3.29 25.25 19.97
C SER A 108 -3.53 23.76 20.25
N ASP A 109 -2.73 22.86 19.66
CA ASP A 109 -2.68 21.45 20.03
C ASP A 109 -2.03 21.30 21.42
N GLU A 110 -2.69 21.74 22.49
CA GLU A 110 -2.23 21.54 23.87
C GLU A 110 -2.23 20.06 24.21
N SER A 111 -1.05 19.51 24.47
CA SER A 111 -0.90 18.11 24.82
C SER A 111 -0.91 17.94 26.34
N GLU A 112 -2.09 17.69 26.91
CA GLU A 112 -2.18 17.12 28.26
C GLU A 112 -1.61 15.67 28.24
N SER A 113 -0.91 15.33 29.32
CA SER A 113 -0.10 14.15 29.68
C SER A 113 -0.26 12.74 29.04
N ASP A 114 -1.10 12.49 28.04
CA ASP A 114 -1.16 11.28 27.19
C ASP A 114 -0.43 11.47 25.83
N VAL A 115 0.49 12.44 25.83
CA VAL A 115 1.00 13.26 24.71
C VAL A 115 1.66 12.52 23.55
N ASP A 116 2.18 11.31 23.74
CA ASP A 116 3.13 10.77 22.77
C ASP A 116 2.43 10.10 21.57
N VAL A 117 1.48 9.18 21.81
CA VAL A 117 0.87 8.41 20.70
C VAL A 117 -0.07 9.27 19.85
N GLN A 118 -0.91 10.09 20.48
CA GLN A 118 -1.82 10.98 19.79
C GLN A 118 -1.07 12.02 18.95
N LYS A 119 -0.05 12.68 19.51
CA LYS A 119 0.81 13.61 18.76
C LYS A 119 1.50 12.95 17.57
N ARG A 120 2.04 11.74 17.75
CA ARG A 120 2.67 10.98 16.67
C ARG A 120 1.68 10.61 15.56
N THR A 121 0.46 10.25 15.94
CA THR A 121 -0.62 9.97 14.98
C THR A 121 -0.98 11.22 14.18
N VAL A 122 -1.15 12.37 14.85
CA VAL A 122 -1.40 13.66 14.19
C VAL A 122 -0.28 14.03 13.21
N ASN A 123 0.98 13.84 13.61
CA ASN A 123 2.13 14.06 12.73
C ASN A 123 2.11 13.14 11.51
N GLY A 124 1.79 11.86 11.69
CA GLY A 124 1.59 10.91 10.58
C GLY A 124 0.47 11.32 9.63
N VAL A 125 -0.65 11.79 10.16
CA VAL A 125 -1.77 12.31 9.36
C VAL A 125 -1.35 13.54 8.55
N ARG A 126 -0.62 14.49 9.15
CA ARG A 126 -0.09 15.67 8.44
C ARG A 126 0.88 15.27 7.34
N LEU A 127 1.77 14.30 7.59
CA LEU A 127 2.69 13.79 6.58
C LEU A 127 1.95 13.11 5.42
N TRP A 128 0.93 12.30 5.72
CA TRP A 128 0.10 11.67 4.69
C TRP A 128 -0.66 12.69 3.85
N GLU A 129 -1.25 13.71 4.48
CA GLU A 129 -1.94 14.79 3.76
C GLU A 129 -0.97 15.58 2.87
N GLN A 130 0.18 15.96 3.39
CA GLN A 130 1.22 16.60 2.58
C GLN A 130 1.67 15.70 1.43
N TYR A 131 1.81 14.40 1.69
CA TYR A 131 2.16 13.44 0.65
C TYR A 131 1.10 13.41 -0.46
N CYS A 132 -0.18 13.36 -0.13
CA CYS A 132 -1.27 13.39 -1.11
C CYS A 132 -1.28 14.68 -1.93
N ILE A 133 -0.93 15.82 -1.34
CA ILE A 133 -0.83 17.11 -2.03
C ILE A 133 0.37 17.16 -2.98
N GLN A 134 1.53 16.64 -2.55
CA GLN A 134 2.81 16.87 -3.23
C GLN A 134 3.17 15.75 -4.22
N ALA A 135 2.93 14.50 -3.87
CA ALA A 135 3.29 13.33 -4.68
C ALA A 135 2.75 13.34 -6.12
N PRO A 136 1.58 13.92 -6.45
CA PRO A 136 1.11 13.99 -7.84
C PRO A 136 2.09 14.69 -8.79
N SER A 137 2.81 15.71 -8.29
CA SER A 137 3.73 16.51 -9.10
C SER A 137 5.20 16.46 -8.67
N ASP A 138 5.51 15.88 -7.51
CA ASP A 138 6.86 15.87 -6.93
C ASP A 138 7.45 14.44 -6.81
N PRO A 139 8.39 14.06 -7.70
CA PRO A 139 9.11 12.79 -7.62
C PRO A 139 9.87 12.57 -6.31
N THR A 140 10.31 13.64 -5.63
CA THR A 140 11.02 13.55 -4.35
C THR A 140 10.10 13.10 -3.22
N PHE A 141 8.81 13.48 -3.29
CA PHE A 141 7.76 12.98 -2.42
C PHE A 141 7.36 11.57 -2.81
N GLN A 142 7.15 11.28 -4.11
CA GLN A 142 6.83 9.92 -4.56
C GLN A 142 7.84 8.88 -4.03
N ALA A 143 9.14 9.21 -4.01
CA ALA A 143 10.20 8.35 -3.49
C ALA A 143 10.12 8.04 -1.98
N ARG A 144 9.30 8.77 -1.22
CA ARG A 144 9.06 8.53 0.22
C ARG A 144 8.14 7.34 0.47
N PHE A 145 7.32 6.92 -0.50
CA PHE A 145 6.47 5.75 -0.32
C PHE A 145 7.30 4.47 -0.22
N LYS A 146 7.11 3.71 0.85
CA LYS A 146 7.78 2.42 1.08
C LYS A 146 6.76 1.32 1.27
N LEU A 147 7.13 0.15 0.77
CA LEU A 147 6.49 -1.12 1.09
C LEU A 147 7.34 -1.85 2.14
N ILE A 148 6.72 -2.43 3.16
CA ILE A 148 7.33 -3.30 4.14
C ILE A 148 6.70 -4.69 4.01
N PRO A 149 7.32 -5.62 3.27
CA PRO A 149 6.85 -6.99 3.15
C PRO A 149 7.33 -7.81 4.35
N SER A 150 6.44 -8.59 4.95
CA SER A 150 6.76 -9.60 5.93
C SER A 150 6.04 -10.90 5.59
N ALA A 151 6.68 -12.05 5.72
CA ALA A 151 6.03 -13.34 5.56
C ALA A 151 6.59 -14.36 6.55
N ASN A 152 5.94 -15.51 6.64
CA ASN A 152 6.40 -16.67 7.40
C ASN A 152 7.62 -17.39 6.77
N LEU A 153 8.62 -16.63 6.29
CA LEU A 153 9.75 -17.16 5.52
C LEU A 153 10.61 -18.16 6.30
N GLU A 154 10.73 -18.00 7.62
CA GLU A 154 11.46 -18.94 8.47
C GLU A 154 10.73 -20.29 8.59
N GLU A 155 9.41 -20.25 8.79
CA GLU A 155 8.55 -21.45 8.86
C GLU A 155 8.51 -22.19 7.52
N LEU A 156 8.63 -21.46 6.41
CA LEU A 156 8.77 -22.02 5.06
C LEU A 156 10.17 -22.58 4.77
N GLY A 157 11.13 -22.45 5.70
CA GLY A 157 12.50 -22.91 5.51
C GLY A 157 13.28 -22.13 4.44
N CYS A 158 12.89 -20.88 4.17
CA CYS A 158 13.50 -20.09 3.11
C CYS A 158 14.98 -19.82 3.39
N PRO A 159 15.86 -19.87 2.37
CA PRO A 159 17.27 -19.55 2.52
C PRO A 159 17.52 -18.15 3.09
N ALA A 160 18.64 -17.99 3.82
CA ALA A 160 19.03 -16.73 4.45
C ALA A 160 19.12 -15.54 3.48
N TYR A 161 19.44 -15.78 2.20
CA TYR A 161 19.48 -14.71 1.20
C TYR A 161 18.09 -14.13 0.86
N ILE A 162 17.01 -14.87 1.14
CA ILE A 162 15.62 -14.42 1.05
C ILE A 162 15.16 -13.87 2.41
N SER A 163 15.28 -14.68 3.47
CA SER A 163 14.70 -14.37 4.78
C SER A 163 15.34 -13.17 5.48
N LYS A 164 16.60 -12.80 5.16
CA LYS A 164 17.23 -11.58 5.71
C LYS A 164 16.55 -10.26 5.30
N TYR A 165 15.68 -10.29 4.29
CA TYR A 165 14.91 -9.13 3.84
C TYR A 165 13.49 -9.08 4.42
N ASN A 166 13.10 -10.07 5.23
CA ASN A 166 11.80 -10.13 5.88
C ASN A 166 11.60 -8.91 6.80
N GLY A 167 10.48 -8.20 6.64
CA GLY A 167 10.13 -7.01 7.43
C GLY A 167 11.00 -5.78 7.14
N LYS A 168 11.80 -5.77 6.07
CA LYS A 168 12.63 -4.61 5.72
C LYS A 168 11.96 -3.76 4.64
N PRO A 169 11.97 -2.42 4.78
CA PRO A 169 11.43 -1.53 3.75
C PRO A 169 12.08 -1.76 2.39
N VAL A 170 11.24 -1.86 1.36
CA VAL A 170 11.63 -1.99 -0.04
C VAL A 170 11.62 -0.60 -0.67
N LEU A 171 12.71 -0.29 -1.38
CA LEU A 171 12.88 0.99 -2.04
C LEU A 171 12.28 0.93 -3.45
N ILE A 172 11.17 1.65 -3.65
CA ILE A 172 10.51 1.81 -4.95
C ILE A 172 11.20 2.96 -5.69
N LYS A 173 12.32 2.64 -6.35
CA LYS A 173 13.31 3.64 -6.82
C LYS A 173 12.92 4.40 -8.08
N ARG A 174 12.13 3.79 -8.96
CA ARG A 174 11.90 4.30 -10.31
C ARG A 174 10.42 4.62 -10.49
N ASN A 175 10.08 5.90 -10.40
CA ASN A 175 8.75 6.39 -10.77
C ASN A 175 8.45 6.00 -12.22
N GLN A 176 7.20 5.59 -12.48
CA GLN A 176 6.70 5.11 -13.77
C GLN A 176 7.38 3.84 -14.30
N VAL A 177 8.14 3.13 -13.45
CA VAL A 177 8.75 1.83 -13.81
C VAL A 177 8.46 0.79 -12.73
N THR A 178 8.84 1.07 -11.49
CA THR A 178 8.59 0.16 -10.34
C THR A 178 7.43 0.61 -9.47
N GLY A 179 7.07 1.89 -9.52
CA GLY A 179 5.95 2.47 -8.77
C GLY A 179 5.16 3.40 -9.66
N PHE A 180 3.84 3.27 -9.62
CA PHE A 180 2.89 4.06 -10.38
C PHE A 180 1.88 4.64 -9.41
N PHE A 181 1.76 5.96 -9.45
CA PHE A 181 0.85 6.72 -8.62
C PHE A 181 -0.26 7.27 -9.50
N THR A 182 -1.51 7.14 -9.06
CA THR A 182 -2.65 7.68 -9.80
C THR A 182 -3.74 8.11 -8.83
N GLU A 183 -4.31 9.28 -9.08
CA GLU A 183 -5.42 9.85 -8.33
C GLU A 183 -6.73 9.72 -9.09
N TYR A 184 -7.82 9.47 -8.36
CA TYR A 184 -9.17 9.39 -8.89
C TYR A 184 -10.10 10.26 -8.04
N PRO A 185 -10.09 11.59 -8.22
CA PRO A 185 -10.91 12.50 -7.42
C PRO A 185 -12.41 12.15 -7.48
N TYR A 186 -12.90 11.70 -8.64
CA TYR A 186 -14.28 11.28 -8.86
C TYR A 186 -14.67 10.00 -8.11
N LEU A 187 -13.69 9.19 -7.68
CA LEU A 187 -13.89 8.02 -6.82
C LEU A 187 -13.53 8.30 -5.37
N ASN A 188 -13.03 9.51 -5.05
CA ASN A 188 -12.38 9.82 -3.78
C ASN A 188 -11.33 8.76 -3.41
N ALA A 189 -10.54 8.35 -4.42
CA ALA A 189 -9.61 7.25 -4.31
C ALA A 189 -8.22 7.59 -4.87
N MET A 190 -7.23 6.84 -4.42
CA MET A 190 -5.85 6.90 -4.90
C MET A 190 -5.28 5.50 -5.00
N SER A 191 -4.47 5.25 -6.03
CA SER A 191 -3.79 3.97 -6.21
C SER A 191 -2.28 4.10 -6.23
N PHE A 192 -1.62 3.18 -5.52
CA PHE A 192 -0.20 2.89 -5.65
C PHE A 192 0.01 1.49 -6.23
N GLU A 193 0.43 1.44 -7.48
CA GLU A 193 0.78 0.17 -8.13
C GLU A 193 2.30 -0.02 -8.09
N ILE A 194 2.74 -1.16 -7.55
CA ILE A 194 4.14 -1.54 -7.51
C ILE A 194 4.35 -2.69 -8.47
N SER A 195 5.26 -2.50 -9.41
CA SER A 195 5.74 -3.59 -10.27
C SER A 195 7.09 -4.09 -9.78
N PHE A 196 7.14 -5.38 -9.45
CA PHE A 196 8.37 -6.07 -9.12
C PHE A 196 9.04 -6.74 -10.31
N HIS A 197 8.42 -6.76 -11.50
CA HIS A 197 9.06 -7.30 -12.70
C HIS A 197 10.43 -6.64 -12.95
N PRO A 198 10.57 -5.30 -12.88
CA PRO A 198 11.84 -4.63 -13.11
C PRO A 198 12.87 -4.79 -11.98
N PHE A 199 12.58 -5.60 -10.94
CA PHE A 199 13.51 -5.81 -9.83
C PHE A 199 14.71 -6.69 -10.23
N PRO A 200 15.81 -6.63 -9.47
CA PRO A 200 17.02 -7.39 -9.76
C PRO A 200 16.79 -8.90 -9.82
N TYR A 201 17.70 -9.58 -10.53
CA TYR A 201 17.72 -11.04 -10.74
C TYR A 201 17.45 -11.84 -9.45
N LEU A 202 18.12 -11.48 -8.35
CA LEU A 202 18.00 -12.20 -7.07
C LEU A 202 16.58 -12.13 -6.49
N PHE A 203 15.88 -11.00 -6.64
CA PHE A 203 14.49 -10.87 -6.20
C PHE A 203 13.59 -11.82 -7.00
N LYS A 204 13.75 -11.84 -8.32
CA LYS A 204 12.94 -12.72 -9.19
C LYS A 204 13.21 -14.20 -8.93
N GLN A 205 14.47 -14.58 -8.67
CA GLN A 205 14.77 -15.93 -8.21
C GLN A 205 14.08 -16.28 -6.89
N ALA A 206 14.08 -15.35 -5.92
CA ALA A 206 13.40 -15.55 -4.65
C ALA A 206 11.88 -15.71 -4.83
N MET A 207 11.24 -14.92 -5.71
CA MET A 207 9.81 -15.05 -5.98
C MET A 207 9.47 -16.33 -6.73
N ALA A 208 10.29 -16.74 -7.71
CA ALA A 208 10.13 -18.02 -8.38
C ALA A 208 10.26 -19.20 -7.40
N TYR A 209 11.17 -19.12 -6.43
CA TYR A 209 11.29 -20.09 -5.35
C TYR A 209 10.04 -20.11 -4.45
N LEU A 210 9.55 -18.94 -4.03
CA LEU A 210 8.39 -18.83 -3.14
C LEU A 210 7.07 -19.26 -3.79
N LYS A 211 6.99 -19.26 -5.13
CA LYS A 211 5.82 -19.70 -5.88
C LYS A 211 5.35 -21.10 -5.45
N ASP A 212 6.29 -22.01 -5.23
CA ASP A 212 6.01 -23.39 -4.85
C ASP A 212 5.50 -23.52 -3.40
N TYR A 213 5.56 -22.44 -2.61
CA TYR A 213 5.12 -22.37 -1.22
C TYR A 213 3.88 -21.51 -1.01
N PHE A 214 3.23 -21.06 -2.08
CA PHE A 214 2.07 -20.16 -1.99
C PHE A 214 0.92 -20.75 -1.16
N ASP A 215 0.67 -22.06 -1.25
CA ASP A 215 -0.36 -22.75 -0.45
C ASP A 215 -0.09 -22.70 1.07
N SER A 216 1.14 -22.38 1.49
CA SER A 216 1.56 -22.30 2.91
C SER A 216 2.00 -20.89 3.31
N THR A 217 1.93 -19.93 2.41
CA THR A 217 2.44 -18.57 2.63
C THR A 217 1.43 -17.72 3.40
N VAL A 218 1.88 -17.06 4.45
CA VAL A 218 1.17 -15.96 5.11
C VAL A 218 2.02 -14.71 4.96
N GLY A 219 1.61 -13.84 4.04
CA GLY A 219 2.29 -12.58 3.73
C GLY A 219 1.53 -11.38 4.28
N THR A 220 2.26 -10.39 4.79
CA THR A 220 1.75 -9.09 5.22
C THR A 220 2.53 -8.01 4.47
N PHE A 221 1.81 -7.06 3.89
CA PHE A 221 2.39 -5.97 3.10
C PHE A 221 1.92 -4.65 3.71
N GLY A 222 2.83 -3.96 4.38
CA GLY A 222 2.59 -2.68 5.00
C GLY A 222 3.06 -1.51 4.12
N PHE A 223 2.35 -0.40 4.15
CA PHE A 223 2.69 0.80 3.38
C PHE A 223 2.94 1.98 4.31
N VAL A 224 3.99 2.75 4.03
CA VAL A 224 4.39 3.89 4.88
C VAL A 224 4.99 5.00 4.05
N ILE A 225 4.86 6.24 4.51
CA ILE A 225 5.61 7.38 3.98
C ILE A 225 6.84 7.61 4.86
N GLU A 226 8.03 7.59 4.25
CA GLU A 226 9.30 7.89 4.91
C GLU A 226 9.32 9.32 5.45
N GLY A 227 9.41 9.44 6.78
CA GLY A 227 9.65 10.70 7.48
C GLY A 227 11.12 11.11 7.36
N ARG A 228 11.37 12.38 7.11
CA ARG A 228 12.70 12.97 6.92
C ARG A 228 13.08 13.95 8.02
N ASN A 229 12.13 14.41 8.81
CA ASN A 229 12.31 15.39 9.89
C ASN A 229 11.70 14.89 11.21
N ASP A 230 12.07 15.48 12.35
CA ASP A 230 11.58 15.02 13.66
C ASP A 230 10.06 15.15 13.84
N ASP A 231 9.44 16.14 13.19
CA ASP A 231 7.97 16.30 13.19
C ASP A 231 7.24 15.35 12.24
N GLU A 232 7.99 14.57 11.45
CA GLU A 232 7.46 13.50 10.58
C GLU A 232 7.65 12.10 11.22
N LEU A 233 8.26 12.03 12.42
CA LEU A 233 8.63 10.79 13.09
C LEU A 233 7.86 10.56 14.41
N PRO A 234 7.63 9.30 14.79
CA PRO A 234 7.80 8.10 13.98
C PRO A 234 6.81 8.05 12.82
N GLU A 235 7.16 7.32 11.78
CA GLU A 235 6.25 7.11 10.67
C GLU A 235 5.00 6.31 11.11
N VAL A 236 3.86 6.67 10.54
CA VAL A 236 2.58 5.99 10.74
C VAL A 236 2.26 5.18 9.50
N MET A 237 1.83 3.93 9.67
CA MET A 237 1.44 3.08 8.55
C MET A 237 0.25 3.72 7.83
N ILE A 238 0.27 3.76 6.50
CA ILE A 238 -0.96 4.06 5.74
C ILE A 238 -1.96 2.94 5.99
N GLY A 239 -1.52 1.69 5.87
CA GLY A 239 -2.28 0.49 6.15
C GLY A 239 -1.43 -0.75 5.88
N ALA A 240 -1.94 -1.91 6.27
CA ALA A 240 -1.32 -3.19 5.93
C ALA A 240 -2.36 -4.18 5.41
N MET A 241 -2.04 -4.90 4.34
CA MET A 241 -2.84 -6.02 3.83
C MET A 241 -2.20 -7.35 4.20
N LYS A 242 -3.02 -8.36 4.43
CA LYS A 242 -2.57 -9.73 4.69
C LYS A 242 -3.10 -10.68 3.62
N LEU A 243 -2.21 -11.48 3.06
CA LEU A 243 -2.49 -12.52 2.08
C LEU A 243 -2.22 -13.87 2.74
N CYS A 244 -3.25 -14.72 2.85
CA CYS A 244 -3.14 -16.02 3.48
C CYS A 244 -3.34 -17.12 2.45
N TYR A 245 -2.37 -18.02 2.36
CA TYR A 245 -2.40 -19.23 1.56
C TYR A 245 -2.83 -18.97 0.10
N PRO A 246 -2.16 -18.07 -0.66
CA PRO A 246 -2.53 -17.74 -2.04
C PRO A 246 -2.21 -18.87 -3.03
N GLY A 247 -2.69 -20.06 -2.75
CA GLY A 247 -2.52 -21.25 -3.56
C GLY A 247 -3.07 -21.13 -4.98
N PRO A 248 -2.59 -21.95 -5.94
CA PRO A 248 -3.16 -22.01 -7.29
C PRO A 248 -4.66 -22.29 -7.31
N SER A 249 -5.18 -22.97 -6.28
CA SER A 249 -6.61 -23.25 -6.12
C SER A 249 -7.43 -22.04 -5.69
N LEU A 250 -6.81 -20.98 -5.15
CA LEU A 250 -7.47 -19.77 -4.66
C LEU A 250 -7.21 -18.55 -5.54
N ILE A 251 -6.04 -18.49 -6.19
CA ILE A 251 -5.72 -17.46 -7.16
C ILE A 251 -6.66 -17.56 -8.36
N CYS A 252 -7.25 -16.43 -8.74
CA CYS A 252 -8.08 -16.34 -9.93
C CYS A 252 -7.25 -15.93 -11.15
N ARG A 253 -7.79 -16.15 -12.35
CA ARG A 253 -7.17 -15.60 -13.56
C ARG A 253 -7.52 -14.12 -13.65
N GLY A 254 -6.58 -13.29 -14.09
CA GLY A 254 -6.80 -11.85 -14.25
C GLY A 254 -7.97 -11.55 -15.17
N GLU A 255 -8.12 -12.31 -16.26
CA GLU A 255 -9.29 -12.17 -17.16
C GLU A 255 -10.62 -12.45 -16.44
N ASP A 256 -10.66 -13.48 -15.59
CA ASP A 256 -11.86 -13.87 -14.84
C ASP A 256 -12.16 -12.85 -13.72
N PHE A 257 -11.10 -12.31 -13.09
CA PHE A 257 -11.17 -11.24 -12.10
C PHE A 257 -11.81 -9.98 -12.69
N PHE A 258 -11.25 -9.44 -13.77
CA PHE A 258 -11.74 -8.20 -14.36
C PHE A 258 -13.05 -8.36 -15.13
N SER A 259 -13.38 -9.57 -15.60
CA SER A 259 -14.72 -9.85 -16.17
C SER A 259 -15.81 -9.99 -15.09
N GLY A 260 -15.44 -10.08 -13.81
CA GLY A 260 -16.37 -10.33 -12.70
C GLY A 260 -16.94 -11.74 -12.67
N SER A 261 -16.32 -12.69 -13.39
CA SER A 261 -16.72 -14.10 -13.39
C SER A 261 -16.04 -14.91 -12.28
N CYS A 262 -15.07 -14.32 -11.57
CA CYS A 262 -14.40 -14.93 -10.44
C CYS A 262 -15.25 -14.86 -9.15
N PRO A 263 -15.73 -15.98 -8.60
CA PRO A 263 -16.52 -15.99 -7.35
C PRO A 263 -15.68 -15.76 -6.10
N LYS A 264 -14.34 -15.76 -6.21
CA LYS A 264 -13.40 -15.57 -5.10
C LYS A 264 -12.98 -14.12 -4.91
N SER A 265 -13.39 -13.24 -5.84
CA SER A 265 -13.01 -11.84 -5.78
C SER A 265 -13.87 -11.08 -4.78
N CYS A 266 -13.23 -10.21 -4.00
CA CYS A 266 -13.92 -9.25 -3.14
C CYS A 266 -14.39 -8.02 -3.92
N ALA A 267 -13.65 -7.62 -4.97
CA ALA A 267 -13.98 -6.50 -5.84
C ALA A 267 -14.80 -6.94 -7.07
N VAL A 268 -16.13 -6.80 -7.04
CA VAL A 268 -17.01 -7.18 -8.17
C VAL A 268 -17.57 -5.96 -8.91
N LYS A 269 -17.16 -5.81 -10.19
CA LYS A 269 -17.67 -5.03 -11.34
C LYS A 269 -18.15 -3.58 -11.15
N LYS A 270 -17.50 -2.62 -11.85
CA LYS A 270 -18.18 -1.43 -12.40
C LYS A 270 -18.85 -1.87 -13.72
N MET A 271 -20.17 -1.87 -13.79
CA MET A 271 -20.87 -2.05 -15.07
C MET A 271 -20.71 -0.77 -15.86
N ASP A 272 -20.32 -0.92 -17.13
CA ASP A 272 -20.42 0.14 -18.14
C ASP A 272 -21.79 0.82 -18.11
#